data_AF-A0A830HP95-F1
#
_entry.id   AF-A0A830HP95-F1
#
_cell.length_a   1.000
_cell.length_b   1.000
_cell.length_c   1.000
_cell.angle_alpha   90.00
_cell.angle_beta   90.00
_cell.angle_gamma   90.00
#
_symmetry.space_group_name_H-M   'P 1'
#
loop_
_entity.id
_entity.type
_entity.pdbx_description
1 polymer ?
#
loop_
_entity_poly.entity_id
_entity_poly.type
_entity_poly.pdbx_seq_one_letter_code
_entity_poly.pdbx_strand_id
1 'polypeptide(L)'
;MMSAREKIDKNILGEIKSLGNPPETVKETVLVLVAVVTGVKKSDEWINGVKAISDPGFVKLIQEHDGTVPSKAAPALKKYVATYKVEDVKSKSAAFIAEWLHELAGSGAAGPTKDTNPREWAVFEQIDLNGNGSLDMDEVKVALEKLGEEATADKLLPQLDLNGDGVITFDEFVTGFAKSGLGKVTAESG
;
A
#
# COMPACT_ATOMS: atom_id res chain seq x y z
N MET A 1 6.98 -9.00 20.87
CA MET A 1 6.67 -10.20 20.06
C MET A 1 7.36 -10.03 18.73
N MET A 2 7.95 -11.08 18.16
CA MET A 2 8.49 -11.01 16.78
C MET A 2 7.34 -10.81 15.80
N SER A 3 7.50 -9.85 14.90
CA SER A 3 6.56 -9.60 13.79
C SER A 3 6.52 -10.80 12.83
N ALA A 4 5.43 -10.97 12.08
CA ALA A 4 5.31 -12.11 11.15
C ALA A 4 6.43 -12.10 10.10
N ARG A 5 6.88 -10.91 9.67
CA ARG A 5 8.02 -10.73 8.74
C ARG A 5 9.33 -11.31 9.28
N GLU A 6 9.62 -11.13 10.57
CA GLU A 6 10.88 -11.59 11.18
C GLU A 6 10.96 -13.11 11.27
N LYS A 7 9.81 -13.79 11.22
CA LYS A 7 9.73 -15.25 11.22
C LYS A 7 10.00 -15.84 9.84
N ILE A 8 9.86 -15.06 8.75
CA ILE A 8 10.07 -15.56 7.38
C ILE A 8 11.56 -15.67 7.11
N ASP A 9 12.08 -16.90 7.20
CA ASP A 9 13.51 -17.20 7.02
C ASP A 9 13.78 -18.10 5.80
N LYS A 10 15.06 -18.46 5.61
CA LYS A 10 15.50 -19.34 4.52
C LYS A 10 14.88 -20.75 4.59
N ASN A 11 14.48 -21.21 5.78
CA ASN A 11 13.87 -22.52 5.96
C ASN A 11 12.42 -22.49 5.45
N ILE A 12 11.65 -21.47 5.83
CA ILE A 12 10.26 -21.29 5.34
C ILE A 12 10.23 -21.19 3.81
N LEU A 13 11.08 -20.35 3.22
CA LEU A 13 11.16 -20.27 1.76
C LEU A 13 11.68 -21.57 1.12
N GLY A 14 12.57 -22.29 1.84
CA GLY A 14 13.12 -23.57 1.45
C GLY A 14 12.08 -24.70 1.40
N GLU A 15 11.12 -24.69 2.30
CA GLU A 15 9.99 -25.62 2.31
C GLU A 15 9.01 -25.32 1.17
N ILE A 16 8.75 -24.04 0.90
CA ILE A 16 7.81 -23.63 -0.15
C ILE A 16 8.34 -23.98 -1.55
N LYS A 17 9.62 -23.71 -1.81
CA LYS A 17 10.23 -24.01 -3.12
C LYS A 17 10.27 -25.51 -3.43
N SER A 18 10.24 -26.38 -2.42
CA SER A 18 10.33 -27.83 -2.61
C SER A 18 8.97 -28.49 -2.94
N LEU A 19 7.86 -27.74 -2.85
CA LEU A 19 6.50 -28.27 -3.06
C LEU A 19 6.19 -28.73 -4.49
N GLY A 20 7.05 -28.41 -5.48
CA GLY A 20 6.87 -28.82 -6.88
C GLY A 20 5.66 -28.16 -7.54
N ASN A 21 4.45 -28.68 -7.28
CA ASN A 21 3.17 -28.12 -7.71
C ASN A 21 2.24 -27.92 -6.50
N PRO A 22 2.38 -26.80 -5.76
CA PRO A 22 1.57 -26.54 -4.58
C PRO A 22 0.12 -26.16 -4.94
N PRO A 23 -0.80 -26.18 -3.94
CA PRO A 23 -2.15 -25.64 -4.09
C PRO A 23 -2.15 -24.17 -4.53
N GLU A 24 -3.21 -23.75 -5.20
CA GLU A 24 -3.36 -22.38 -5.72
C GLU A 24 -3.17 -21.32 -4.64
N THR A 25 -3.70 -21.56 -3.44
CA THR A 25 -3.55 -20.65 -2.31
C THR A 25 -2.09 -20.34 -2.01
N VAL A 26 -1.23 -21.37 -2.00
CA VAL A 26 0.21 -21.21 -1.75
C VAL A 26 0.92 -20.50 -2.91
N LYS A 27 0.51 -20.76 -4.16
CA LYS A 27 1.07 -20.05 -5.33
C LYS A 27 0.79 -18.56 -5.22
N GLU A 28 -0.46 -18.20 -4.97
CA GLU A 28 -0.91 -16.82 -4.82
C GLU A 28 -0.21 -16.13 -3.65
N THR A 29 -0.08 -16.80 -2.50
CA THR A 29 0.67 -16.27 -1.35
C THR A 29 2.09 -15.86 -1.75
N VAL A 30 2.80 -16.71 -2.49
CA VAL A 30 4.18 -16.46 -2.91
C VAL A 30 4.26 -15.37 -3.97
N LEU A 31 3.36 -15.37 -4.95
CA LEU A 31 3.35 -14.36 -6.00
C LEU A 31 3.09 -12.96 -5.42
N VAL A 32 2.15 -12.84 -4.49
CA VAL A 32 1.84 -11.57 -3.81
C VAL A 32 2.99 -11.14 -2.93
N LEU A 33 3.61 -12.05 -2.17
CA LEU A 33 4.84 -11.77 -1.40
C LEU A 33 5.93 -11.16 -2.30
N VAL A 34 6.18 -11.79 -3.45
CA VAL A 34 7.19 -11.31 -4.39
C VAL A 34 6.83 -9.95 -4.95
N ALA A 35 5.56 -9.71 -5.30
CA ALA A 35 5.11 -8.41 -5.79
C ALA A 35 5.30 -7.31 -4.74
N VAL A 36 4.94 -7.59 -3.48
CA VAL A 36 5.10 -6.65 -2.37
C VAL A 36 6.57 -6.33 -2.14
N VAL A 37 7.42 -7.35 -2.00
CA VAL A 37 8.84 -7.17 -1.65
C VAL A 37 9.66 -6.55 -2.77
N THR A 38 9.31 -6.80 -4.04
CA THR A 38 10.11 -6.33 -5.19
C THR A 38 9.51 -5.12 -5.90
N GLY A 39 8.25 -4.78 -5.65
CA GLY A 39 7.51 -3.74 -6.37
C GLY A 39 7.28 -4.02 -7.86
N VAL A 40 7.65 -5.22 -8.34
CA VAL A 40 7.48 -5.64 -9.73
C VAL A 40 6.34 -6.63 -9.81
N LYS A 41 5.36 -6.36 -10.67
CA LYS A 41 4.38 -7.37 -11.11
C LYS A 41 5.13 -8.41 -11.95
N LYS A 42 5.66 -9.45 -11.30
CA LYS A 42 6.16 -10.62 -12.03
C LYS A 42 4.96 -11.42 -12.54
N SER A 43 5.14 -12.09 -13.68
CA SER A 43 4.10 -12.92 -14.31
C SER A 43 3.49 -13.90 -13.29
N ASP A 44 2.20 -14.21 -13.46
CA ASP A 44 1.40 -15.06 -12.56
C ASP A 44 1.86 -16.55 -12.53
N GLU A 45 3.02 -16.85 -13.11
CA GLU A 45 3.58 -18.20 -13.16
C GLU A 45 4.34 -18.53 -11.87
N TRP A 46 3.97 -19.66 -11.26
CA TRP A 46 4.62 -20.26 -10.10
C TRP A 46 6.17 -20.27 -10.19
N ILE A 47 6.73 -20.54 -11.36
CA ILE A 47 8.18 -20.58 -11.59
C ILE A 47 8.86 -19.25 -11.28
N ASN A 48 8.18 -18.12 -11.49
CA ASN A 48 8.74 -16.79 -11.21
C ASN A 48 8.75 -16.48 -9.71
N GLY A 49 7.74 -16.96 -8.99
CA GLY A 49 7.72 -16.97 -7.52
C GLY A 49 8.89 -17.77 -6.96
N VAL A 50 9.08 -19.01 -7.45
CA VAL A 50 10.19 -19.90 -7.05
C VAL A 50 11.55 -19.28 -7.33
N LYS A 51 11.74 -18.66 -8.50
CA LYS A 51 12.99 -17.96 -8.86
C LYS A 51 13.30 -16.81 -7.89
N ALA A 52 12.28 -16.03 -7.51
CA ALA A 52 12.47 -14.91 -6.59
C ALA A 52 12.85 -15.38 -5.18
N ILE A 53 12.12 -16.35 -4.62
CA ILE A 53 12.42 -16.87 -3.27
C ILE A 53 13.71 -17.71 -3.21
N SER A 54 14.24 -18.11 -4.37
CA SER A 54 15.54 -18.79 -4.47
C SER A 54 16.73 -17.83 -4.45
N ASP A 55 16.48 -16.52 -4.61
CA ASP A 55 17.54 -15.52 -4.54
C ASP A 55 18.10 -15.43 -3.10
N PRO A 56 19.43 -15.54 -2.90
CA PRO A 56 20.04 -15.50 -1.57
C PRO A 56 19.79 -14.22 -0.77
N GLY A 57 19.52 -13.11 -1.46
CA GLY A 57 19.20 -11.80 -0.89
C GLY A 57 17.71 -11.60 -0.62
N PHE A 58 16.83 -12.48 -1.10
CA PHE A 58 15.38 -12.29 -0.97
C PHE A 58 14.90 -12.24 0.49
N VAL A 59 15.47 -13.11 1.35
CA VAL A 59 15.16 -13.07 2.80
C VAL A 59 15.56 -11.73 3.41
N LYS A 60 16.70 -11.17 2.98
CA LYS A 60 17.14 -9.86 3.46
C LYS A 60 16.16 -8.76 3.03
N LEU A 61 15.66 -8.82 1.80
CA LEU A 61 14.64 -7.88 1.32
C LEU A 61 13.33 -7.95 2.13
N ILE A 62 12.90 -9.15 2.55
CA ILE A 62 11.73 -9.31 3.43
C ILE A 62 12.01 -8.69 4.81
N GLN A 63 13.19 -8.97 5.39
CA GLN A 63 13.56 -8.53 6.72
C GLN A 63 13.76 -7.00 6.82
N GLU A 64 14.29 -6.39 5.75
CA GLU A 64 14.51 -4.95 5.65
C GLU A 64 13.27 -4.19 5.12
N HIS A 65 12.17 -4.89 4.83
CA HIS A 65 10.94 -4.29 4.31
C HIS A 65 10.31 -3.35 5.36
N ASP A 66 10.09 -2.10 4.98
CA ASP A 66 9.57 -1.04 5.86
C ASP A 66 8.07 -1.17 6.19
N GLY A 67 7.37 -2.05 5.48
CA GLY A 67 5.94 -2.31 5.66
C GLY A 67 5.06 -1.50 4.71
N THR A 68 5.64 -0.68 3.84
CA THR A 68 4.92 0.02 2.78
C THR A 68 4.59 -0.95 1.64
N VAL A 69 3.39 -0.86 1.08
CA VAL A 69 2.99 -1.70 -0.05
C VAL A 69 3.18 -0.90 -1.33
N PRO A 70 4.03 -1.34 -2.28
CA PRO A 70 4.18 -0.64 -3.56
C PRO A 70 2.84 -0.52 -4.30
N SER A 71 2.57 0.64 -4.91
CA SER A 71 1.31 0.89 -5.63
C SER A 71 1.00 -0.17 -6.70
N LYS A 72 2.03 -0.70 -7.36
CA LYS A 72 1.91 -1.79 -8.35
C LYS A 72 1.50 -3.14 -7.74
N ALA A 73 1.76 -3.36 -6.46
CA ALA A 73 1.44 -4.58 -5.71
C ALA A 73 0.14 -4.46 -4.91
N ALA A 74 -0.30 -3.25 -4.58
CA ALA A 74 -1.49 -2.99 -3.77
C ALA A 74 -2.77 -3.66 -4.30
N PRO A 75 -3.09 -3.64 -5.63
CA PRO A 75 -4.27 -4.32 -6.15
C PRO A 75 -4.21 -5.84 -5.95
N ALA A 76 -3.02 -6.43 -6.10
CA ALA A 76 -2.82 -7.87 -5.92
C ALA A 76 -2.97 -8.26 -4.44
N LEU A 77 -2.38 -7.48 -3.53
CA LEU A 77 -2.52 -7.68 -2.10
C LEU A 77 -4.00 -7.56 -1.66
N LYS A 78 -4.69 -6.51 -2.10
CA LYS A 78 -6.11 -6.29 -1.79
C LYS A 78 -6.99 -7.44 -2.28
N LYS A 79 -6.78 -7.89 -3.52
CA LYS A 79 -7.49 -9.04 -4.08
C LYS A 79 -7.19 -10.32 -3.29
N TYR A 80 -5.92 -10.53 -2.94
CA TYR A 80 -5.48 -11.70 -2.19
C TYR A 80 -6.14 -11.78 -0.80
N VAL A 81 -6.08 -10.71 -0.01
CA VAL A 81 -6.66 -10.72 1.36
C VAL A 81 -8.19 -10.77 1.36
N ALA A 82 -8.84 -10.30 0.30
CA ALA A 82 -10.29 -10.46 0.11
C ALA A 82 -10.70 -11.90 -0.28
N THR A 83 -9.80 -12.65 -0.91
CA THR A 83 -10.08 -13.98 -1.46
C THR A 83 -9.62 -15.10 -0.53
N TYR A 84 -8.49 -14.93 0.15
CA TYR A 84 -7.80 -15.99 0.88
C TYR A 84 -7.65 -15.63 2.35
N LYS A 85 -8.15 -16.50 3.22
CA LYS A 85 -7.90 -16.40 4.67
C LYS A 85 -6.64 -17.18 5.04
N VAL A 86 -5.97 -16.74 6.10
CA VAL A 86 -4.75 -17.40 6.62
C VAL A 86 -5.02 -18.88 6.97
N GLU A 87 -6.20 -19.18 7.51
CA GLU A 87 -6.63 -20.54 7.87
C GLU A 87 -6.78 -21.50 6.69
N ASP A 88 -6.98 -20.97 5.47
CA ASP A 88 -7.18 -21.76 4.25
C ASP A 88 -5.85 -22.10 3.54
N VAL A 89 -4.72 -21.57 4.04
CA VAL A 89 -3.40 -21.78 3.43
C VAL A 89 -2.85 -23.15 3.79
N LYS A 90 -2.81 -24.05 2.80
CA LYS A 90 -2.41 -25.46 2.93
C LYS A 90 -0.89 -25.67 3.01
N SER A 91 -0.20 -24.83 3.76
CA SER A 91 1.22 -24.98 4.13
C SER A 91 1.49 -24.10 5.34
N LYS A 92 2.13 -24.67 6.38
CA LYS A 92 2.49 -23.91 7.59
C LYS A 92 3.47 -22.78 7.25
N SER A 93 4.44 -23.05 6.40
CA SER A 93 5.43 -22.09 5.93
C SER A 93 4.76 -20.97 5.12
N ALA A 94 3.81 -21.30 4.24
CA ALA A 94 3.05 -20.30 3.50
C ALA A 94 2.06 -19.52 4.40
N ALA A 95 1.54 -20.13 5.47
CA ALA A 95 0.66 -19.46 6.41
C ALA A 95 1.35 -18.30 7.14
N PHE A 96 2.65 -18.43 7.48
CA PHE A 96 3.42 -17.30 8.03
C PHE A 96 3.53 -16.12 7.05
N ILE A 97 3.69 -16.41 5.76
CA ILE A 97 3.71 -15.37 4.73
C ILE A 97 2.32 -14.75 4.60
N ALA A 98 1.27 -15.57 4.56
CA ALA A 98 -0.10 -15.08 4.47
C ALA A 98 -0.48 -14.22 5.68
N GLU A 99 -0.05 -14.60 6.89
CA GLU A 99 -0.21 -13.80 8.10
C GLU A 99 0.43 -12.42 7.94
N TRP A 100 1.68 -12.36 7.45
CA TRP A 100 2.34 -11.09 7.19
C TRP A 100 1.64 -10.27 6.10
N LEU A 101 1.15 -10.88 5.02
CA LEU A 101 0.40 -10.17 3.98
C LEU A 101 -0.92 -9.58 4.50
N HIS A 102 -1.62 -10.32 5.36
CA HIS A 102 -2.82 -9.82 6.05
C HIS A 102 -2.47 -8.73 7.07
N GLU A 103 -1.33 -8.85 7.76
CA GLU A 103 -0.79 -7.80 8.63
C GLU A 103 -0.53 -6.54 7.80
N LEU A 104 0.19 -6.61 6.68
CA LEU A 104 0.41 -5.46 5.79
C LEU A 104 -0.90 -4.84 5.31
N ALA A 105 -1.89 -5.67 4.99
CA ALA A 105 -3.21 -5.18 4.58
C ALA A 105 -3.98 -4.49 5.73
N GLY A 106 -3.86 -5.01 6.96
CA GLY A 106 -4.56 -4.53 8.14
C GLY A 106 -3.84 -3.44 8.95
N SER A 107 -2.51 -3.34 8.84
CA SER A 107 -1.64 -2.43 9.60
C SER A 107 -1.00 -1.34 8.75
N GLY A 108 -1.13 -1.40 7.42
CA GLY A 108 -0.45 -0.45 6.51
C GLY A 108 -1.05 -0.31 5.11
N ALA A 109 -2.25 -0.85 4.85
CA ALA A 109 -2.95 -0.67 3.57
C ALA A 109 -4.37 -0.11 3.69
N ALA A 110 -4.76 0.35 4.88
CA ALA A 110 -5.63 1.50 4.92
C ALA A 110 -4.69 2.70 4.89
N GLY A 111 -4.57 3.34 3.73
CA GLY A 111 -4.27 4.77 3.74
C GLY A 111 -5.22 5.47 4.74
N PRO A 112 -4.96 6.71 5.11
CA PRO A 112 -5.88 7.47 5.92
C PRO A 112 -7.30 7.28 5.37
N THR A 113 -8.26 7.09 6.25
CA THR A 113 -9.66 6.88 5.93
C THR A 113 -10.49 7.99 6.55
N LYS A 114 -11.74 8.14 6.12
CA LYS A 114 -12.69 9.06 6.75
C LYS A 114 -12.78 8.90 8.27
N ASP A 115 -12.60 7.66 8.76
CA ASP A 115 -12.75 7.32 10.17
C ASP A 115 -11.47 7.60 10.98
N THR A 116 -10.29 7.48 10.35
CA THR A 116 -9.00 7.74 11.01
C THR A 116 -8.57 9.20 10.92
N ASN A 117 -9.01 9.90 9.87
CA ASN A 117 -8.63 11.28 9.55
C ASN A 117 -9.87 12.11 9.20
N PRO A 118 -10.81 12.28 10.15
CA PRO A 118 -12.11 12.91 9.86
C PRO A 118 -11.98 14.39 9.47
N ARG A 119 -10.94 15.09 9.94
CA ARG A 119 -10.71 16.50 9.61
C ARG A 119 -10.18 16.65 8.19
N GLU A 120 -9.16 15.87 7.85
CA GLU A 120 -8.58 15.86 6.52
C GLU A 120 -9.60 15.33 5.50
N TRP A 121 -10.41 14.35 5.88
CA TRP A 121 -11.51 13.85 5.07
C TRP A 121 -12.57 14.93 4.78
N ALA A 122 -12.97 15.70 5.80
CA ALA A 122 -13.93 16.78 5.60
C ALA A 122 -13.41 17.85 4.63
N VAL A 123 -12.10 18.12 4.62
CA VAL A 123 -11.48 19.02 3.64
C VAL A 123 -11.43 18.34 2.28
N PHE A 124 -10.97 17.09 2.20
CA PHE A 124 -10.88 16.33 0.97
C PHE A 124 -12.24 16.24 0.24
N GLU A 125 -13.31 15.95 0.96
CA GLU A 125 -14.68 15.86 0.43
C GLU A 125 -15.23 17.22 -0.05
N GLN A 126 -14.74 18.34 0.48
CA GLN A 126 -15.09 19.67 -0.03
C GLN A 126 -14.39 20.02 -1.33
N ILE A 127 -13.25 19.38 -1.60
CA ILE A 127 -12.45 19.58 -2.81
C ILE A 127 -12.88 18.60 -3.91
N ASP A 128 -13.20 17.35 -3.55
CA ASP A 128 -13.68 16.31 -4.47
C ASP A 128 -15.08 16.65 -4.99
N LEU A 129 -15.16 17.48 -6.02
CA LEU A 129 -16.42 17.99 -6.57
C LEU A 129 -17.18 16.91 -7.32
N ASN A 130 -16.46 15.97 -7.94
CA ASN A 130 -17.04 14.89 -8.72
C ASN A 130 -17.34 13.63 -7.88
N GLY A 131 -16.83 13.55 -6.65
CA GLY A 131 -17.06 12.46 -5.69
C GLY A 131 -16.41 11.14 -6.09
N ASN A 132 -15.34 11.18 -6.89
CA ASN A 132 -14.68 9.98 -7.42
C ASN A 132 -13.66 9.38 -6.42
N GLY A 133 -13.37 10.06 -5.32
CA GLY A 133 -12.44 9.62 -4.29
C GLY A 133 -10.97 9.98 -4.58
N SER A 134 -10.72 10.89 -5.51
CA SER A 134 -9.41 11.45 -5.88
C SER A 134 -9.58 12.90 -6.31
N LEU A 135 -8.58 13.75 -6.06
CA LEU A 135 -8.64 15.15 -6.46
C LEU A 135 -7.83 15.34 -7.73
N ASP A 136 -8.45 15.84 -8.78
CA ASP A 136 -7.71 16.28 -9.95
C ASP A 136 -7.10 17.68 -9.75
N MET A 137 -6.19 18.08 -10.66
CA MET A 137 -5.49 19.36 -10.54
C MET A 137 -6.45 20.57 -10.61
N ASP A 138 -7.57 20.45 -11.32
CA ASP A 138 -8.53 21.54 -11.48
C ASP A 138 -9.42 21.66 -10.23
N GLU A 139 -9.85 20.54 -9.64
CA GLU A 139 -10.58 20.49 -8.36
C GLU A 139 -9.79 21.15 -7.23
N VAL A 140 -8.49 20.85 -7.14
CA VAL A 140 -7.59 21.42 -6.12
C VAL A 140 -7.40 22.92 -6.34
N LYS A 141 -7.23 23.37 -7.59
CA LYS A 141 -7.11 24.81 -7.91
C LYS A 141 -8.37 25.56 -7.52
N VAL A 142 -9.54 25.05 -7.88
CA VAL A 142 -10.83 25.67 -7.53
C VAL A 142 -11.00 25.78 -6.02
N ALA A 143 -10.58 24.76 -5.26
CA ALA A 143 -10.63 24.82 -3.81
C ALA A 143 -9.66 25.86 -3.22
N LEU A 144 -8.44 25.96 -3.73
CA LEU A 144 -7.45 26.93 -3.28
C LEU A 144 -7.83 28.36 -3.66
N GLU A 145 -8.44 28.57 -4.83
CA GLU A 145 -9.04 29.85 -5.23
C GLU A 145 -10.14 30.29 -4.26
N LYS A 146 -11.03 29.37 -3.85
CA LYS A 146 -12.08 29.66 -2.85
C LYS A 146 -11.50 30.02 -1.48
N LEU A 147 -10.34 29.49 -1.14
CA LEU A 147 -9.59 29.83 0.08
C LEU A 147 -8.78 31.14 -0.07
N GLY A 148 -8.76 31.76 -1.25
CA GLY A 148 -8.08 33.03 -1.53
C GLY A 148 -6.59 32.88 -1.87
N GLU A 149 -6.14 31.68 -2.20
CA GLU A 149 -4.72 31.31 -2.28
C GLU A 149 -4.34 30.75 -3.66
N GLU A 150 -4.79 31.40 -4.74
CA GLU A 150 -4.56 31.01 -6.14
C GLU A 150 -3.06 30.81 -6.47
N ALA A 151 -2.18 31.65 -5.91
CA ALA A 151 -0.72 31.57 -6.08
C ALA A 151 -0.05 30.39 -5.34
N THR A 152 -0.78 29.68 -4.47
CA THR A 152 -0.25 28.51 -3.75
C THR A 152 -0.52 27.20 -4.49
N ALA A 153 -1.51 27.14 -5.38
CA ALA A 153 -1.84 25.92 -6.11
C ALA A 153 -0.63 25.37 -6.89
N ASP A 154 0.05 26.21 -7.65
CA ASP A 154 1.26 25.82 -8.40
C ASP A 154 2.41 25.34 -7.50
N LYS A 155 2.42 25.75 -6.22
CA LYS A 155 3.43 25.35 -5.23
C LYS A 155 3.02 24.12 -4.43
N LEU A 156 1.72 23.92 -4.21
CA LEU A 156 1.16 22.86 -3.39
C LEU A 156 0.92 21.59 -4.19
N LEU A 157 0.45 21.71 -5.43
CA LEU A 157 0.20 20.55 -6.31
C LEU A 157 1.42 19.61 -6.39
N PRO A 158 2.65 20.09 -6.63
CA PRO A 158 3.83 19.21 -6.65
C PRO A 158 4.23 18.62 -5.28
N GLN A 159 3.70 19.17 -4.18
CA GLN A 159 3.94 18.67 -2.83
C GLN A 159 2.88 17.66 -2.37
N LEU A 160 1.70 17.71 -2.99
CA LEU A 160 0.59 16.80 -2.71
C LEU A 160 0.61 15.60 -3.69
N ASP A 161 0.88 15.82 -4.97
CA ASP A 161 1.05 14.77 -5.98
C ASP A 161 2.45 14.13 -5.85
N LEU A 162 2.58 13.17 -4.93
CA LEU A 162 3.86 12.54 -4.61
C LEU A 162 4.31 11.55 -5.69
N ASN A 163 3.37 10.98 -6.44
CA ASN A 163 3.64 9.94 -7.43
C ASN A 163 3.76 10.50 -8.87
N GLY A 164 3.30 11.73 -9.11
CA GLY A 164 3.36 12.44 -10.38
C GLY A 164 2.36 11.95 -11.44
N ASP A 165 1.26 11.30 -11.03
CA ASP A 165 0.23 10.78 -11.93
C ASP A 165 -0.85 11.82 -12.28
N GLY A 166 -0.77 13.02 -11.68
CA GLY A 166 -1.68 14.13 -11.93
C GLY A 166 -3.01 14.05 -11.17
N VAL A 167 -3.17 13.08 -10.27
CA VAL A 167 -4.29 13.00 -9.33
C VAL A 167 -3.77 12.86 -7.90
N ILE A 168 -4.51 13.42 -6.93
CA ILE A 168 -4.15 13.35 -5.52
C ILE A 168 -5.14 12.41 -4.84
N THR A 169 -4.64 11.24 -4.44
CA THR A 169 -5.41 10.32 -3.62
C THR A 169 -5.51 10.83 -2.17
N PHE A 170 -6.47 10.31 -1.40
CA PHE A 170 -6.61 10.75 -0.01
C PHE A 170 -5.37 10.45 0.86
N ASP A 171 -4.60 9.41 0.51
CA ASP A 171 -3.32 9.09 1.17
C ASP A 171 -2.25 10.16 0.91
N GLU A 172 -2.13 10.57 -0.35
CA GLU A 172 -1.27 11.66 -0.79
C GLU A 172 -1.71 13.00 -0.19
N PHE A 173 -3.02 13.23 -0.13
CA PHE A 173 -3.59 14.42 0.48
C PHE A 173 -3.19 14.53 1.94
N VAL A 174 -3.44 13.53 2.79
CA VAL A 174 -3.07 13.61 4.22
C VAL A 174 -1.56 13.74 4.42
N THR A 175 -0.78 12.98 3.66
CA THR A 175 0.68 13.01 3.75
C THR A 175 1.25 14.37 3.34
N GLY A 176 0.73 14.94 2.26
CA GLY A 176 1.15 16.25 1.75
C GLY A 176 0.57 17.42 2.55
N PHE A 177 -0.66 17.31 3.05
CA PHE A 177 -1.36 18.32 3.85
C PHE A 177 -0.67 18.56 5.20
N ALA A 178 -0.14 17.50 5.83
CA ALA A 178 0.69 17.61 7.03
C ALA A 178 2.02 18.33 6.77
N LYS A 179 2.62 18.14 5.58
CA LYS A 179 3.92 18.72 5.21
C LYS A 179 3.84 20.15 4.70
N SER A 180 2.76 20.50 4.01
CA SER A 180 2.55 21.81 3.37
C SER A 180 2.18 22.93 4.35
N GLY A 181 1.93 22.62 5.63
CA GLY A 181 1.59 23.61 6.66
C GLY A 181 0.14 24.10 6.61
N LEU A 182 -0.66 23.69 5.62
CA LEU A 182 -2.10 24.00 5.55
C LEU A 182 -2.88 23.46 6.75
N GLY A 183 -2.44 22.34 7.33
CA GLY A 183 -3.07 21.77 8.54
C GLY A 183 -3.03 22.67 9.77
N LYS A 184 -2.22 23.74 9.78
CA LYS A 184 -2.21 24.73 10.85
C LYS A 184 -3.27 25.83 10.68
N VAL A 185 -3.61 26.18 9.43
CA VAL A 185 -4.53 27.28 9.11
C VAL A 185 -5.98 26.92 9.46
N THR A 186 -6.36 25.66 9.31
CA THR A 186 -7.72 25.18 9.62
C THR A 186 -7.95 24.87 11.10
N ALA A 187 -6.90 24.88 11.93
CA ALA A 187 -7.00 24.57 13.36
C ALA A 187 -7.24 25.80 14.26
N GLU A 188 -7.03 27.03 13.76
CA GLU A 188 -7.10 28.27 14.55
C GLU A 188 -8.32 29.17 14.25
N SER A 189 -9.32 28.66 13.52
CA SER A 189 -10.58 29.37 13.27
C SER A 189 -11.75 28.72 14.00
N GLY A 190 -11.78 28.83 15.33
CA GLY A 190 -12.85 28.32 16.18
C GLY A 190 -12.85 28.98 17.54
#